data_AF-A0A966H6C5-F1
#
_entry.id   AF-A0A966H6C5-F1
#
_cell.length_a   1.000
_cell.length_b   1.000
_cell.length_c   1.000
_cell.angle_alpha   90.00
_cell.angle_beta   90.00
_cell.angle_gamma   90.00
#
_symmetry.space_group_name_H-M   'P 1'
#
loop_
_entity.id
_entity.type
_entity.pdbx_description
1 polymer ?
#
loop_
_entity_poly.entity_id
_entity_poly.type
_entity_poly.pdbx_seq_one_letter_code
_entity_poly.pdbx_strand_id
1 'polypeptide(L)'
;KDWVFPFKEKPTDITGLVKAWLDVFLATGKVDASRVYVMGLSQGGMGVLDMLARYPDIFAAGISICGAGNPETSKLFASKSSLWLLHGSADKVVPAFFSRQYQRRLKKAESDVRYTEYAGVGHDSWGDAFREPDLMAWLFSKSKRNR
;
A
#
# COMPACT_ATOMS: atom_id res chain seq x y z
N LYS A 1 16.22 -9.57 14.25
CA LYS A 1 15.09 -8.78 14.79
C LYS A 1 13.82 -9.49 14.38
N ASP A 2 13.02 -9.90 15.35
CA ASP A 2 11.71 -10.48 15.07
C ASP A 2 10.75 -9.36 14.69
N TRP A 3 10.20 -9.44 13.49
CA TRP A 3 9.24 -8.45 13.00
C TRP A 3 7.86 -8.80 13.51
N VAL A 4 7.24 -7.86 14.23
CA VAL A 4 5.88 -8.01 14.74
C VAL A 4 5.03 -6.86 14.22
N PHE A 5 3.95 -7.20 13.51
CA PHE A 5 2.99 -6.25 12.96
C PHE A 5 1.62 -6.50 13.61
N PRO A 6 1.41 -6.04 14.86
CA PRO A 6 0.16 -6.31 15.56
C PRO A 6 -0.98 -5.56 14.89
N PHE A 7 -1.96 -6.30 14.37
CA PHE A 7 -3.19 -5.72 13.84
C PHE A 7 -4.21 -5.60 14.99
N LYS A 8 -4.11 -4.51 15.75
CA LYS A 8 -5.04 -4.18 16.84
C LYS A 8 -6.33 -3.58 16.30
N GLU A 9 -7.42 -3.67 17.05
CA GLU A 9 -8.70 -3.02 16.73
C GLU A 9 -8.51 -1.52 16.48
N LYS A 10 -7.84 -0.81 17.39
CA LYS A 10 -7.53 0.61 17.21
C LYS A 10 -6.29 0.81 16.31
N PRO A 11 -6.32 1.74 15.33
CA PRO A 11 -5.13 2.18 14.61
C PRO A 11 -4.12 2.86 15.54
N THR A 12 -2.88 3.05 15.04
CA THR A 12 -1.96 4.00 15.70
C THR A 12 -2.55 5.40 15.67
N ASP A 13 -2.12 6.28 16.59
CA ASP A 13 -2.63 7.66 16.61
C ASP A 13 -2.31 8.40 15.29
N ILE A 14 -1.16 8.12 14.67
CA ILE A 14 -0.78 8.69 13.37
C ILE A 14 -1.70 8.18 12.24
N THR A 15 -1.93 6.87 12.14
CA THR A 15 -2.89 6.30 11.18
C THR A 15 -4.28 6.89 11.39
N GLY A 16 -4.71 7.03 12.65
CA GLY A 16 -6.00 7.60 13.03
C GLY A 16 -6.14 9.07 12.60
N LEU A 17 -5.10 9.88 12.79
CA LEU A 17 -5.08 11.28 12.36
C LEU A 17 -5.12 11.42 10.83
N VAL A 18 -4.35 10.61 10.09
CA VAL A 18 -4.39 10.59 8.63
C VAL A 18 -5.79 10.24 8.12
N LYS A 19 -6.43 9.24 8.72
CA LYS A 19 -7.81 8.85 8.40
C LYS A 19 -8.80 9.97 8.70
N ALA A 20 -8.72 10.60 9.87
CA ALA A 20 -9.61 11.69 10.25
C ALA A 20 -9.47 12.88 9.29
N TRP A 21 -8.24 13.21 8.88
CA TRP A 21 -7.98 14.27 7.92
C TRP A 21 -8.52 13.94 6.52
N LEU A 22 -8.37 12.69 6.08
CA LEU A 22 -8.98 12.19 4.84
C LEU A 22 -10.51 12.31 4.87
N ASP A 23 -11.15 11.96 5.99
CA ASP A 23 -12.61 12.06 6.15
C ASP A 23 -13.11 13.49 6.00
N VAL A 24 -12.35 14.48 6.50
CA VAL A 24 -12.68 15.90 6.31
C VAL A 24 -12.74 16.24 4.82
N PHE A 25 -11.77 15.80 4.03
CA PHE A 25 -11.77 16.06 2.58
C PHE A 25 -12.90 15.32 1.85
N LEU A 26 -13.15 14.06 2.20
CA LEU A 26 -14.24 13.29 1.61
C LEU A 26 -15.60 13.93 1.90
N ALA A 27 -15.79 14.45 3.11
CA ALA A 27 -17.02 15.14 3.52
C ALA A 27 -17.27 16.45 2.77
N THR A 28 -16.26 17.05 2.12
CA THR A 28 -16.45 18.27 1.32
C THR A 28 -17.26 18.03 0.04
N GLY A 29 -17.41 16.78 -0.41
CA GLY A 29 -18.03 16.44 -1.70
C GLY A 29 -17.20 16.86 -2.92
N LYS A 30 -15.99 17.42 -2.74
CA LYS A 30 -15.09 17.84 -3.82
C LYS A 30 -14.11 16.76 -4.26
N VAL A 31 -14.00 15.68 -3.49
CA VAL A 31 -13.16 14.53 -3.79
C VAL A 31 -13.98 13.50 -4.54
N ASP A 32 -13.46 12.99 -5.65
CA ASP A 32 -14.02 11.81 -6.29
C ASP A 32 -13.76 10.57 -5.43
N ALA A 33 -14.78 10.15 -4.68
CA ALA A 33 -14.71 9.01 -3.77
C ALA A 33 -14.46 7.67 -4.47
N SER A 34 -14.60 7.59 -5.80
CA SER A 34 -14.22 6.40 -6.57
C SER A 34 -12.72 6.33 -6.86
N ARG A 35 -11.98 7.43 -6.67
CA ARG A 35 -10.56 7.60 -7.03
C ARG A 35 -9.73 8.16 -5.88
N VAL A 36 -9.86 7.53 -4.71
CA VAL A 36 -8.99 7.82 -3.54
C VAL A 36 -7.79 6.88 -3.57
N TYR A 37 -6.60 7.42 -3.40
CA TYR A 37 -5.33 6.67 -3.46
C TYR A 37 -4.50 6.88 -2.20
N VAL A 38 -3.62 5.93 -1.90
CA VAL A 38 -2.65 6.05 -0.79
C VAL A 38 -1.26 5.60 -1.24
N MET A 39 -0.25 6.42 -1.00
CA MET A 39 1.14 6.13 -1.37
C MET A 39 2.06 6.46 -0.20
N GLY A 40 3.12 5.67 -0.01
CA GLY A 40 4.12 5.94 1.01
C GLY A 40 5.38 5.10 0.84
N LEU A 41 6.48 5.60 1.42
CA LEU A 41 7.81 4.96 1.43
C LEU A 41 8.21 4.52 2.84
N SER A 42 8.97 3.43 2.96
CA SER A 42 9.48 2.90 4.23
C SER A 42 8.37 2.73 5.28
N GLN A 43 8.44 3.43 6.42
CA GLN A 43 7.35 3.47 7.42
C GLN A 43 6.01 3.95 6.83
N GLY A 44 6.02 4.90 5.89
CA GLY A 44 4.84 5.28 5.11
C GLY A 44 4.33 4.16 4.20
N GLY A 45 5.24 3.33 3.67
CA GLY A 45 4.90 2.11 2.94
C GLY A 45 4.23 1.06 3.83
N MET A 46 4.60 0.98 5.11
CA MET A 46 3.87 0.21 6.13
C MET A 46 2.48 0.80 6.37
N GLY A 47 2.40 2.14 6.45
CA GLY A 47 1.14 2.88 6.58
C GLY A 47 0.16 2.61 5.43
N VAL A 48 0.63 2.49 4.19
CA VAL A 48 -0.20 2.09 3.03
C VAL A 48 -0.86 0.74 3.28
N LEU A 49 -0.08 -0.27 3.69
CA LEU A 49 -0.60 -1.63 3.91
C LEU A 49 -1.59 -1.67 5.09
N ASP A 50 -1.33 -0.90 6.15
CA ASP A 50 -2.24 -0.75 7.29
C ASP A 50 -3.54 -0.03 6.91
N MET A 51 -3.46 1.08 6.17
CA MET A 51 -4.62 1.85 5.72
C MET A 51 -5.52 1.04 4.79
N LEU A 52 -4.94 0.29 3.85
CA LEU A 52 -5.71 -0.62 2.98
C LEU A 52 -6.42 -1.70 3.79
N ALA A 53 -5.74 -2.30 4.78
CA ALA A 53 -6.33 -3.34 5.62
C ALA A 53 -7.45 -2.83 6.54
N ARG A 54 -7.28 -1.64 7.12
CA ARG A 54 -8.25 -1.04 8.08
C ARG A 54 -9.43 -0.38 7.39
N TYR A 55 -9.21 0.23 6.23
CA TYR A 55 -10.20 1.00 5.50
C TYR A 55 -10.32 0.50 4.05
N PRO A 56 -10.64 -0.80 3.87
CA PRO A 56 -10.54 -1.45 2.56
C PRO A 56 -11.55 -0.93 1.53
N ASP A 57 -12.57 -0.20 1.98
CA ASP A 57 -13.61 0.37 1.12
C ASP A 57 -13.34 1.84 0.74
N ILE A 58 -12.22 2.44 1.13
CA ILE A 58 -11.90 3.83 0.79
C ILE A 58 -11.05 3.91 -0.48
N PHE A 59 -9.99 3.12 -0.56
CA PHE A 59 -8.96 3.31 -1.57
C PHE A 59 -9.23 2.49 -2.84
N ALA A 60 -9.13 3.15 -3.99
CA ALA A 60 -9.09 2.48 -5.29
C ALA A 60 -7.76 1.76 -5.51
N ALA A 61 -6.65 2.39 -5.09
CA ALA A 61 -5.33 1.80 -5.21
C ALA A 61 -4.34 2.31 -4.15
N GLY A 62 -3.33 1.48 -3.87
CA GLY A 62 -2.20 1.81 -3.02
C GLY A 62 -0.85 1.59 -3.69
N ILE A 63 0.15 2.40 -3.30
CA ILE A 63 1.56 2.22 -3.69
C ILE A 63 2.40 2.14 -2.41
N SER A 64 3.01 0.99 -2.15
CA SER A 64 3.88 0.78 -1.00
C SER A 64 5.33 0.58 -1.48
N ILE A 65 6.18 1.54 -1.14
CA ILE A 65 7.60 1.54 -1.50
C ILE A 65 8.42 1.16 -0.26
N CYS A 66 9.28 0.16 -0.37
CA CYS A 66 10.12 -0.40 0.71
C CYS A 66 9.40 -0.57 2.07
N GLY A 67 8.11 -0.90 2.02
CA GLY A 67 7.25 -1.09 3.19
C GLY A 67 7.22 -2.54 3.69
N ALA A 68 6.62 -2.72 4.86
CA ALA A 68 6.35 -4.03 5.45
C ALA A 68 5.04 -4.01 6.26
N GLY A 69 4.52 -5.18 6.58
CA GLY A 69 3.27 -5.34 7.31
C GLY A 69 2.98 -6.81 7.57
N ASN A 70 1.86 -7.10 8.22
CA ASN A 70 1.39 -8.47 8.39
C ASN A 70 0.73 -8.97 7.08
N PRO A 71 1.35 -9.88 6.31
CA PRO A 71 0.79 -10.30 5.03
C PRO A 71 -0.59 -10.94 5.12
N GLU A 72 -0.99 -11.47 6.29
CA GLU A 72 -2.33 -12.01 6.52
C GLU A 72 -3.44 -10.96 6.42
N THR A 73 -3.13 -9.68 6.63
CA THR A 73 -4.13 -8.60 6.49
C THR A 73 -4.49 -8.32 5.04
N SER A 74 -3.72 -8.84 4.08
CA SER A 74 -4.02 -8.70 2.64
C SER A 74 -5.42 -9.19 2.26
N LYS A 75 -5.94 -10.22 2.95
CA LYS A 75 -7.30 -10.74 2.72
C LYS A 75 -8.42 -9.73 3.00
N LEU A 76 -8.15 -8.68 3.79
CA LEU A 76 -9.14 -7.67 4.17
C LEU A 76 -9.42 -6.69 3.02
N PHE A 77 -8.45 -6.49 2.12
CA PHE A 77 -8.57 -5.56 0.99
C PHE A 77 -8.38 -6.24 -0.38
N ALA A 78 -8.12 -7.55 -0.39
CA ALA A 78 -8.11 -8.37 -1.60
C ALA A 78 -9.37 -8.09 -2.45
N SER A 79 -9.17 -7.86 -3.75
CA SER A 79 -10.22 -7.54 -4.72
C SER A 79 -11.04 -6.27 -4.43
N LYS A 80 -10.64 -5.45 -3.46
CA LYS A 80 -11.24 -4.13 -3.16
C LYS A 80 -10.36 -2.96 -3.63
N SER A 81 -9.04 -3.12 -3.51
CA SER A 81 -8.05 -2.12 -3.93
C SER A 81 -6.94 -2.76 -4.75
N SER A 82 -6.47 -2.06 -5.78
CA SER A 82 -5.24 -2.43 -6.48
C SER A 82 -4.02 -2.08 -5.64
N LEU A 83 -2.95 -2.87 -5.70
CA LEU A 83 -1.71 -2.58 -4.95
C LEU A 83 -0.49 -2.71 -5.83
N TRP A 84 0.39 -1.71 -5.82
CA TRP A 84 1.74 -1.83 -6.37
C TRP A 84 2.76 -1.78 -5.25
N LEU A 85 3.51 -2.88 -5.12
CA LEU A 85 4.63 -3.03 -4.20
C LEU A 85 5.93 -2.74 -4.96
N LEU A 86 6.78 -1.85 -4.45
CA LEU A 86 8.11 -1.57 -5.02
C LEU A 86 9.17 -1.71 -3.93
N HIS A 87 10.26 -2.43 -4.20
CA HIS A 87 11.24 -2.75 -3.17
C HIS A 87 12.65 -2.99 -3.73
N GLY A 88 13.70 -2.61 -3.00
CA GLY A 88 15.07 -3.01 -3.29
C GLY A 88 15.37 -4.44 -2.86
N SER A 89 15.99 -5.26 -3.72
CA SER A 89 16.31 -6.66 -3.40
C SER A 89 17.39 -6.82 -2.33
N ALA A 90 18.21 -5.78 -2.12
CA ALA A 90 19.30 -5.73 -1.16
C ALA A 90 18.98 -4.84 0.05
N ASP A 91 17.70 -4.51 0.28
CA ASP A 91 17.26 -3.76 1.44
C ASP A 91 17.54 -4.54 2.75
N LYS A 92 18.47 -4.00 3.54
CA LYS A 92 18.87 -4.54 4.85
C LYS A 92 18.11 -3.91 6.02
N VAL A 93 17.33 -2.86 5.77
CA VAL A 93 16.54 -2.15 6.79
C VAL A 93 15.14 -2.75 6.86
N VAL A 94 14.47 -2.87 5.72
CA VAL A 94 13.17 -3.52 5.58
C VAL A 94 13.32 -4.64 4.54
N PRO A 95 13.30 -5.91 4.94
CA PRO A 95 13.49 -6.99 3.98
C PRO A 95 12.37 -7.05 2.92
N ALA A 96 12.74 -7.10 1.65
CA ALA A 96 11.81 -7.28 0.52
C ALA A 96 10.92 -8.53 0.64
N PHE A 97 11.30 -9.48 1.50
CA PHE A 97 10.48 -10.60 1.94
C PHE A 97 9.02 -10.20 2.22
N PHE A 98 8.76 -9.07 2.89
CA PHE A 98 7.39 -8.66 3.20
C PHE A 98 6.58 -8.32 1.94
N SER A 99 7.14 -7.54 1.02
CA SER A 99 6.51 -7.26 -0.27
C SER A 99 6.27 -8.55 -1.07
N ARG A 100 7.23 -9.48 -1.11
CA ARG A 100 7.05 -10.80 -1.76
C ARG A 100 5.89 -11.60 -1.14
N GLN A 101 5.73 -11.56 0.18
CA GLN A 101 4.64 -12.26 0.88
C GLN A 101 3.26 -11.66 0.56
N TYR A 102 3.13 -10.34 0.52
CA TYR A 102 1.91 -9.66 0.09
C TYR A 102 1.58 -9.97 -1.36
N GLN A 103 2.57 -9.85 -2.25
CA GLN A 103 2.42 -10.17 -3.68
C GLN A 103 1.88 -11.59 -3.87
N ARG A 104 2.47 -12.59 -3.21
CA ARG A 104 2.02 -13.98 -3.36
C ARG A 104 0.59 -14.19 -2.87
N ARG A 105 0.23 -13.62 -1.71
CA ARG A 105 -1.13 -13.77 -1.14
C ARG A 105 -2.18 -13.10 -2.02
N LEU A 106 -1.93 -11.87 -2.45
CA LEU A 106 -2.85 -11.13 -3.31
C LEU A 106 -2.97 -11.75 -4.70
N LYS A 107 -1.87 -12.22 -5.29
CA LYS A 107 -1.90 -12.96 -6.56
C LYS A 107 -2.69 -14.27 -6.43
N LYS A 108 -2.54 -15.01 -5.33
CA LYS A 108 -3.33 -16.22 -5.05
C LYS A 108 -4.82 -15.93 -4.88
N ALA A 109 -5.17 -14.75 -4.37
CA ALA A 109 -6.55 -14.28 -4.24
C ALA A 109 -7.07 -13.59 -5.52
N GLU A 110 -6.37 -13.72 -6.64
CA GLU A 110 -6.72 -13.11 -7.94
C GLU A 110 -6.96 -11.58 -7.85
N SER A 111 -6.33 -10.93 -6.88
CA SER A 111 -6.38 -9.48 -6.72
C SER A 111 -5.44 -8.77 -7.68
N ASP A 112 -5.77 -7.54 -8.05
CA ASP A 112 -4.93 -6.68 -8.88
C ASP A 112 -3.70 -6.20 -8.08
N VAL A 113 -2.61 -6.97 -8.16
CA VAL A 113 -1.34 -6.66 -7.50
C VAL A 113 -0.21 -6.60 -8.53
N ARG A 114 0.55 -5.49 -8.50
CA ARG A 114 1.82 -5.34 -9.21
C ARG A 114 2.97 -5.37 -8.22
N TYR A 115 4.08 -5.96 -8.63
CA TYR A 115 5.28 -6.01 -7.82
C TYR A 115 6.51 -5.73 -8.68
N THR A 116 7.30 -4.75 -8.26
CA THR A 116 8.62 -4.45 -8.82
C THR A 116 9.67 -4.65 -7.74
N GLU A 117 10.70 -5.42 -8.07
CA GLU A 117 11.87 -5.57 -7.22
C GLU A 117 13.13 -5.10 -7.95
N TYR A 118 13.83 -4.14 -7.36
CA TYR A 118 15.03 -3.55 -7.94
C TYR A 118 16.27 -4.33 -7.52
N ALA A 119 16.92 -4.99 -8.48
CA ALA A 119 18.09 -5.82 -8.23
C ALA A 119 19.26 -4.99 -7.67
N GLY A 120 19.81 -5.43 -6.54
CA GLY A 120 20.97 -4.81 -5.89
C GLY A 120 20.69 -3.51 -5.15
N VAL A 121 19.47 -2.96 -5.24
CA VAL A 121 19.10 -1.71 -4.59
C VAL A 121 18.81 -1.94 -3.10
N GLY A 122 19.27 -1.00 -2.27
CA GLY A 122 19.09 -1.00 -0.83
C GLY A 122 17.74 -0.41 -0.39
N HIS A 123 17.73 0.21 0.80
CA HIS A 123 16.51 0.75 1.39
C HIS A 123 15.91 1.93 0.61
N ASP A 124 16.78 2.66 -0.10
CA ASP A 124 16.53 3.86 -0.87
C ASP A 124 15.86 3.65 -2.23
N SER A 125 15.17 2.51 -2.39
CA SER A 125 14.43 2.15 -3.62
C SER A 125 13.34 3.14 -4.07
N TRP A 126 13.03 4.18 -3.28
CA TRP A 126 12.13 5.26 -3.70
C TRP A 126 12.67 6.06 -4.89
N GLY A 127 13.99 6.17 -5.05
CA GLY A 127 14.59 6.83 -6.21
C GLY A 127 14.29 6.08 -7.53
N ASP A 128 14.30 4.76 -7.50
CA ASP A 128 13.88 3.91 -8.62
C ASP A 128 12.35 3.91 -8.79
N ALA A 129 11.61 3.83 -7.68
CA ALA A 129 10.15 3.82 -7.70
C ALA A 129 9.55 5.06 -8.37
N PHE A 130 10.04 6.27 -8.04
CA PHE A 130 9.58 7.49 -8.68
C PHE A 130 10.08 7.67 -10.13
N ARG A 131 11.05 6.86 -10.58
CA ARG A 131 11.48 6.79 -11.98
C ARG A 131 10.70 5.78 -12.81
N GLU A 132 9.81 4.99 -12.20
CA GLU A 132 8.91 4.12 -12.95
C GLU A 132 8.06 4.98 -13.90
N PRO A 133 8.18 4.77 -15.22
CA PRO A 133 7.59 5.68 -16.21
C PRO A 133 6.06 5.71 -16.14
N ASP A 134 5.45 4.62 -15.65
CA ASP A 134 4.01 4.48 -15.54
C ASP A 134 3.50 4.53 -14.09
N LEU A 135 4.29 4.95 -13.09
CA LEU A 135 3.85 5.00 -11.69
C LEU A 135 2.52 5.76 -11.53
N MET A 136 2.50 7.00 -12.01
CA MET A 136 1.33 7.88 -11.90
C MET A 136 0.22 7.45 -12.87
N ALA A 137 0.58 7.06 -14.10
CA ALA A 137 -0.40 6.60 -15.10
C ALA A 137 -1.13 5.34 -14.62
N TRP A 138 -0.40 4.37 -14.05
CA TRP A 138 -0.96 3.18 -13.45
C TRP A 138 -1.87 3.55 -12.26
N LEU A 139 -1.43 4.42 -11.35
CA LEU A 139 -2.23 4.81 -10.19
C LEU A 139 -3.56 5.45 -10.61
N PHE A 140 -3.51 6.44 -11.51
CA PHE A 140 -4.69 7.17 -11.98
C PHE A 140 -5.58 6.35 -12.92
N SER A 141 -5.09 5.23 -13.47
CA SER A 141 -5.94 4.28 -14.20
C SER A 141 -6.91 3.52 -13.28
N LYS A 142 -6.68 3.53 -11.96
CA LYS A 142 -7.49 2.76 -11.00
C LYS A 142 -8.67 3.58 -10.52
N SER A 143 -9.82 2.92 -10.45
CA SER A 143 -11.05 3.43 -9.87
C SER A 143 -11.73 2.29 -9.15
N LYS A 144 -12.40 2.57 -8.05
CA LYS A 144 -13.40 1.64 -7.52
C LYS A 144 -14.47 1.46 -8.59
N ARG A 145 -14.79 0.21 -8.96
CA ARG A 145 -15.99 -0.06 -9.74
C ARG A 145 -17.19 0.33 -8.88
N ASN A 146 -18.12 1.11 -9.43
CA ASN A 146 -19.46 1.24 -8.85
C ASN A 146 -20.01 -0.20 -8.80
N ARG A 147 -20.20 -0.74 -7.60
CA ARG A 147 -20.93 -1.99 -7.41
C ARG A 147 -22.42 -1.69 -7.46
#